data_AF-A0A920FZU4-F1
#
_entry.id   AF-A0A920FZU4-F1
#
_cell.length_a   1.000
_cell.length_b   1.000
_cell.length_c   1.000
_cell.angle_alpha   90.00
_cell.angle_beta   90.00
_cell.angle_gamma   90.00
#
_symmetry.space_group_name_H-M   'P 1'
#
loop_
_entity.id
_entity.type
_entity.pdbx_description
1 polymer ?
#
loop_
_entity_poly.entity_id
_entity_poly.type
_entity_poly.pdbx_seq_one_letter_code
_entity_poly.pdbx_strand_id
1 'polypeptide(L)'
;MGTHHKLNPRIILASVKGFGPGPYEDCKVYENIAQCAGGAASTTGFLDGPPLVHRSANRGLGTGLHLALGIVTALFHREKSGLGQKVDVAMQDGVVNLCRVKLRDYQRLSSGPLSEYSQFGQGIPFTDTTPRAGNDSGGGQPGWILKCKGWEDDADSYVYFITQAPVWDKICNVIGRDDWISDPEYSTPKARLDKLSHIFETIEKWTMTKTKFEVVSICDPLGIPCGPILSMKEIAHDESLRRTGTVVEVDHPERGKYITVGCPIKLSTRKRMSKGRLY
;
A
#
# COMPACT_ATOMS: atom_id res chain seq x y z
N MET A 1 19.01 -28.88 18.21
CA MET A 1 17.60 -29.23 18.49
C MET A 1 17.25 -28.81 19.91
N GLY A 2 16.30 -27.88 20.09
CA GLY A 2 15.95 -27.32 21.40
C GLY A 2 15.14 -28.27 22.28
N THR A 3 15.00 -27.94 23.56
CA THR A 3 14.23 -28.68 24.58
C THR A 3 12.80 -29.00 24.15
N HIS A 4 12.13 -28.08 23.45
CA HIS A 4 10.76 -28.29 22.94
C HIS A 4 10.63 -29.46 21.95
N HIS A 5 11.62 -29.66 21.08
CA HIS A 5 11.60 -30.75 20.09
C HIS A 5 11.80 -32.12 20.75
N LYS A 6 12.52 -32.18 21.89
CA LYS A 6 12.63 -33.41 22.67
C LYS A 6 11.30 -33.81 23.32
N LEU A 7 10.50 -32.82 23.73
CA LEU A 7 9.17 -33.04 24.32
C LEU A 7 8.10 -33.37 23.27
N ASN A 8 8.13 -32.68 22.13
CA ASN A 8 7.18 -32.90 21.05
C ASN A 8 7.87 -32.67 19.68
N PRO A 9 8.29 -33.73 18.98
CA PRO A 9 8.92 -33.62 17.66
C PRO A 9 8.01 -33.00 16.58
N ARG A 10 6.70 -32.90 16.83
CA ARG A 10 5.71 -32.33 15.90
C ARG A 10 5.48 -30.83 16.13
N ILE A 11 6.04 -30.23 17.19
CA ILE A 11 5.77 -28.84 17.56
C ILE A 11 6.33 -27.85 16.53
N ILE A 12 5.53 -26.86 16.16
CA ILE A 12 5.99 -25.71 15.39
C ILE A 12 6.21 -24.56 16.37
N LEU A 13 7.45 -24.07 16.46
CA LEU A 13 7.80 -22.93 17.31
C LEU A 13 7.94 -21.70 16.42
N ALA A 14 6.98 -20.77 16.53
CA ALA A 14 6.94 -19.56 15.72
C ALA A 14 7.36 -18.35 16.56
N SER A 15 8.25 -17.52 16.03
CA SER A 15 8.79 -16.35 16.72
C SER A 15 8.84 -15.12 15.82
N VAL A 16 8.43 -13.98 16.37
CA VAL A 16 8.70 -12.67 15.78
C VAL A 16 9.96 -12.10 16.42
N LYS A 17 10.92 -11.68 15.59
CA LYS A 17 12.08 -10.92 16.02
C LYS A 17 12.06 -9.51 15.44
N GLY A 18 12.80 -8.59 16.06
CA GLY A 18 13.05 -7.27 15.47
C GLY A 18 13.91 -7.38 14.21
N PHE A 19 15.07 -8.03 14.36
CA PHE A 19 16.08 -8.22 13.34
C PHE A 19 16.39 -9.72 13.15
N GLY A 20 16.85 -10.07 11.95
CA GLY A 20 17.48 -11.36 11.68
C GLY A 20 18.90 -11.43 12.28
N PRO A 21 19.61 -12.56 12.09
CA PRO A 21 20.99 -12.70 12.53
C PRO A 21 21.88 -11.59 11.97
N GLY A 22 22.68 -10.96 12.82
CA GLY A 22 23.53 -9.85 12.43
C GLY A 22 23.80 -8.84 13.55
N PRO A 23 24.36 -7.67 13.24
CA PRO A 23 24.82 -6.70 14.24
C PRO A 23 23.69 -6.12 15.12
N TYR A 24 22.44 -6.23 14.68
CA TYR A 24 21.28 -5.72 15.41
C TYR A 24 20.37 -6.82 15.96
N GLU A 25 20.78 -8.10 15.94
CA GLU A 25 19.92 -9.23 16.32
C GLU A 25 19.27 -9.06 17.70
N ASP A 26 20.02 -8.53 18.67
CA ASP A 26 19.57 -8.34 20.06
C ASP A 26 18.87 -7.00 20.32
N CYS A 27 18.74 -6.15 19.30
CA CYS A 27 18.08 -4.85 19.44
C CYS A 27 16.57 -5.00 19.62
N LYS A 28 15.99 -4.20 20.52
CA LYS A 28 14.54 -4.08 20.70
C LYS A 28 13.94 -3.24 19.58
N VAL A 29 12.86 -3.73 18.97
CA VAL A 29 12.25 -3.08 17.79
C VAL A 29 10.76 -2.87 17.98
N TYR A 30 10.34 -1.61 17.78
CA TYR A 30 8.95 -1.21 17.62
C TYR A 30 8.64 -0.85 16.16
N GLU A 31 7.37 -0.64 15.83
CA GLU A 31 6.85 -0.45 14.46
C GLU A 31 7.75 0.43 13.60
N ASN A 32 7.91 1.69 14.02
CA ASN A 32 8.62 2.68 13.23
C ASN A 32 10.11 2.35 13.08
N ILE A 33 10.73 1.66 14.06
CA ILE A 33 12.12 1.24 13.96
C ILE A 33 12.29 0.21 12.84
N ALA A 34 11.36 -0.73 12.70
CA ALA A 34 11.39 -1.68 11.58
C ALA A 34 11.16 -0.98 10.22
N GLN A 35 10.27 0.00 10.15
CA GLN A 35 10.07 0.78 8.91
C GLN A 35 11.33 1.54 8.51
N CYS A 36 12.04 2.13 9.48
CA CYS A 36 13.33 2.78 9.24
C CYS A 36 14.39 1.78 8.77
N ALA A 37 14.54 0.67 9.48
CA ALA A 37 15.59 -0.32 9.17
C ALA A 37 15.31 -1.14 7.89
N GLY A 38 14.05 -1.24 7.46
CA GLY A 38 13.65 -1.97 6.26
C GLY A 38 13.53 -1.12 4.99
N GLY A 39 13.94 0.16 5.04
CA GLY A 39 13.97 1.06 3.88
C GLY A 39 12.65 1.75 3.52
N ALA A 40 11.55 1.42 4.21
CA ALA A 40 10.26 2.06 3.98
C ALA A 40 10.31 3.57 4.27
N ALA A 41 10.82 3.96 5.44
CA ALA A 41 10.85 5.38 5.81
C ALA A 41 11.70 6.21 4.83
N SER A 42 12.82 5.65 4.35
CA SER A 42 13.72 6.29 3.38
C SER A 42 13.02 6.67 2.08
N THR A 43 12.02 5.89 1.65
CA THR A 43 11.35 6.01 0.35
C THR A 43 9.92 6.55 0.46
N THR A 44 9.54 7.06 1.63
CA THR A 44 8.21 7.57 1.93
C THR A 44 8.24 9.04 2.28
N GLY A 45 7.33 9.81 1.69
CA GLY A 45 7.19 11.25 1.90
C GLY A 45 7.59 12.06 0.67
N PHE A 46 7.65 13.37 0.83
CA PHE A 46 8.07 14.30 -0.21
C PHE A 46 9.60 14.40 -0.28
N LEU A 47 10.11 14.80 -1.46
CA LEU A 47 11.54 14.83 -1.76
C LEU A 47 12.32 15.73 -0.78
N ASP A 48 11.78 16.91 -0.51
CA ASP A 48 12.33 17.98 0.34
C ASP A 48 11.99 17.82 1.83
N GLY A 49 11.13 16.86 2.18
CA GLY A 49 10.76 16.55 3.56
C GLY A 49 11.67 15.51 4.24
N PRO A 50 11.55 15.32 5.56
CA PRO A 50 12.21 14.21 6.23
C PRO A 50 11.60 12.85 5.78
N PRO A 51 12.30 11.72 6.02
CA PRO A 51 11.71 10.39 5.95
C PRO A 51 10.41 10.30 6.75
N LEU A 52 9.35 9.75 6.14
CA LEU A 52 8.06 9.57 6.81
C LEU A 52 7.78 8.10 7.10
N VAL A 53 7.16 7.83 8.24
CA VAL A 53 6.62 6.50 8.56
C VAL A 53 5.21 6.37 8.00
N HIS A 54 4.89 5.22 7.44
CA HIS A 54 3.51 4.91 7.05
C HIS A 54 2.69 4.49 8.28
N ARG A 55 1.44 4.97 8.35
CA ARG A 55 0.50 4.67 9.44
C ARG A 55 -0.16 3.30 9.28
N SER A 56 -0.11 2.69 8.09
CA SER A 56 -0.46 1.28 7.91
C SER A 56 0.53 0.43 8.72
N ALA A 57 0.03 -0.29 9.72
CA ALA A 57 0.86 -1.00 10.69
C ALA A 57 1.61 -2.19 10.04
N ASN A 58 2.84 -1.98 9.58
CA ASN A 58 3.71 -3.02 9.03
C ASN A 58 4.16 -4.02 10.12
N ARG A 59 4.24 -3.61 11.39
CA ARG A 59 4.62 -4.43 12.55
C ARG A 59 3.54 -5.41 12.96
N GLY A 60 2.27 -5.00 12.87
CA GLY A 60 1.13 -5.82 13.27
C GLY A 60 0.60 -6.69 12.12
N LEU A 61 0.51 -6.12 10.92
CA LEU A 61 -0.11 -6.79 9.77
C LEU A 61 0.96 -7.42 8.87
N GLY A 62 2.05 -6.73 8.54
CA GLY A 62 3.12 -7.29 7.71
C GLY A 62 3.76 -8.51 8.36
N THR A 63 4.51 -8.31 9.45
CA THR A 63 5.29 -9.38 10.10
C THR A 63 4.40 -10.51 10.65
N GLY A 64 3.23 -10.17 11.21
CA GLY A 64 2.24 -11.14 11.69
C GLY A 64 1.68 -12.03 10.56
N LEU A 65 1.35 -11.44 9.40
CA LEU A 65 0.88 -12.22 8.24
C LEU A 65 2.00 -13.08 7.64
N HIS A 66 3.24 -12.59 7.59
CA HIS A 66 4.39 -13.39 7.16
C HIS A 66 4.60 -14.58 8.11
N LEU A 67 4.50 -14.37 9.42
CA LEU A 67 4.61 -15.47 10.39
C LEU A 67 3.45 -16.45 10.27
N ALA A 68 2.22 -15.98 10.08
CA ALA A 68 1.06 -16.83 9.84
C ALA A 68 1.25 -17.71 8.59
N LEU A 69 1.75 -17.14 7.49
CA LEU A 69 2.10 -17.90 6.29
C LEU A 69 3.22 -18.91 6.56
N GLY A 70 4.23 -18.53 7.34
CA GLY A 70 5.30 -19.45 7.76
C GLY A 70 4.77 -20.62 8.60
N ILE A 71 3.82 -20.36 9.51
CA ILE A 71 3.16 -21.39 10.31
C ILE A 71 2.33 -22.32 9.41
N VAL A 72 1.53 -21.79 8.49
CA VAL A 72 0.73 -22.59 7.55
C VAL A 72 1.63 -23.45 6.66
N THR A 73 2.73 -22.88 6.16
CA THR A 73 3.74 -23.60 5.39
C THR A 73 4.38 -24.72 6.21
N ALA A 74 4.71 -24.45 7.48
CA ALA A 74 5.28 -25.44 8.37
C ALA A 74 4.29 -26.57 8.73
N LEU A 75 3.00 -26.24 8.87
CA LEU A 75 1.92 -27.21 9.04
C LEU A 75 1.80 -28.13 7.82
N PHE A 76 1.82 -27.55 6.61
CA PHE A 76 1.77 -28.32 5.36
C PHE A 76 3.01 -29.22 5.19
N HIS A 77 4.20 -28.71 5.50
CA HIS A 77 5.43 -29.53 5.50
C HIS A 77 5.35 -30.71 6.49
N ARG A 78 4.73 -30.49 7.66
CA ARG A 78 4.55 -31.52 8.69
C ARG A 78 3.64 -32.66 8.26
N GLU A 79 2.73 -32.46 7.31
CA GLU A 79 1.90 -33.53 6.75
C GLU A 79 2.74 -34.60 6.04
N LYS A 80 3.83 -34.19 5.40
CA LYS A 80 4.74 -35.09 4.68
C LYS A 80 5.86 -35.63 5.56
N SER A 81 6.49 -34.75 6.32
CA SER A 81 7.67 -35.09 7.12
C SER A 81 7.35 -35.73 8.47
N GLY A 82 6.12 -35.51 8.99
CA GLY A 82 5.76 -35.88 10.35
C GLY A 82 6.41 -35.00 11.44
N LEU A 83 7.27 -34.04 11.08
CA LEU A 83 8.06 -33.23 12.01
C LEU A 83 7.62 -31.77 12.01
N GLY A 84 7.69 -31.15 13.19
CA GLY A 84 7.58 -29.71 13.36
C GLY A 84 8.91 -29.01 13.07
N GLN A 85 8.91 -27.68 13.11
CA GLN A 85 10.09 -26.87 12.86
C GLN A 85 9.99 -25.50 13.54
N LYS A 86 11.12 -24.79 13.59
CA LYS A 86 11.16 -23.41 14.03
C LYS A 86 10.85 -22.50 12.85
N VAL A 87 10.02 -21.48 13.06
CA VAL A 87 9.70 -20.44 12.09
C VAL A 87 10.04 -19.10 12.73
N ASP A 88 11.03 -18.41 12.19
CA ASP A 88 11.41 -17.06 12.63
C ASP A 88 11.05 -16.07 11.52
N VAL A 89 10.46 -14.93 11.89
CA VAL A 89 10.25 -13.80 10.98
C VAL A 89 10.76 -12.53 11.65
N ALA A 90 11.70 -11.85 11.01
CA ALA A 90 12.18 -10.55 11.45
C ALA A 90 11.26 -9.43 10.93
N MET A 91 11.03 -8.42 11.76
CA MET A 91 10.26 -7.25 11.37
C MET A 91 10.92 -6.47 10.23
N GLN A 92 12.25 -6.35 10.25
CA GLN A 92 13.01 -5.74 9.15
C GLN A 92 12.74 -6.45 7.82
N ASP A 93 12.86 -7.78 7.77
CA ASP A 93 12.66 -8.58 6.56
C ASP A 93 11.24 -8.42 6.00
N GLY A 94 10.24 -8.38 6.88
CA GLY A 94 8.85 -8.15 6.49
C GLY A 94 8.67 -6.79 5.79
N VAL A 95 9.32 -5.75 6.29
CA VAL A 95 9.32 -4.42 5.66
C VAL A 95 10.07 -4.45 4.33
N VAL A 96 11.26 -5.03 4.28
CA VAL A 96 12.05 -5.15 3.03
C VAL A 96 11.27 -5.87 1.95
N ASN A 97 10.55 -6.94 2.31
CA ASN A 97 9.74 -7.68 1.34
C ASN A 97 8.62 -6.82 0.73
N LEU A 98 7.95 -5.99 1.54
CA LEU A 98 6.94 -5.03 1.07
C LEU A 98 7.56 -3.88 0.27
N CYS A 99 8.81 -3.51 0.56
CA CYS A 99 9.58 -2.50 -0.16
C CYS A 99 10.37 -3.06 -1.37
N ARG A 100 10.10 -4.29 -1.82
CA ARG A 100 10.78 -4.92 -2.98
C ARG A 100 10.84 -4.02 -4.21
N VAL A 101 9.78 -3.28 -4.50
CA VAL A 101 9.70 -2.36 -5.64
C VAL A 101 10.76 -1.26 -5.57
N LYS A 102 11.15 -0.83 -4.36
CA LYS A 102 12.17 0.19 -4.15
C LYS A 102 13.57 -0.38 -4.29
N LEU A 103 13.78 -1.66 -3.94
CA LEU A 103 15.03 -2.34 -4.24
C LEU A 103 15.24 -2.49 -5.77
N ARG A 104 14.17 -2.75 -6.53
CA ARG A 104 14.20 -2.71 -8.00
C ARG A 104 14.59 -1.31 -8.49
N ASP A 105 14.01 -0.25 -7.93
CA ASP A 105 14.29 1.12 -8.35
C ASP A 105 15.75 1.52 -8.08
N TYR A 106 16.29 1.12 -6.92
CA TYR A 106 17.71 1.26 -6.61
C TYR A 106 18.60 0.61 -7.67
N GLN A 107 18.29 -0.63 -8.07
CA GLN A 107 19.04 -1.30 -9.13
C GLN A 107 18.92 -0.58 -10.47
N ARG A 108 17.72 -0.08 -10.82
CA ARG A 108 17.48 0.64 -12.08
C ARG A 108 18.24 1.97 -12.17
N LEU A 109 18.51 2.65 -11.04
CA LEU A 109 19.30 3.89 -11.04
C LEU A 109 20.68 3.70 -11.67
N SER A 110 21.28 2.51 -11.55
CA SER A 110 22.55 2.18 -12.23
C SER A 110 22.48 2.20 -13.76
N SER A 111 21.28 2.05 -14.32
CA SER A 111 21.03 2.02 -15.78
C SER A 111 20.50 3.35 -16.32
N GLY A 112 20.21 4.33 -15.46
CA GLY A 112 19.67 5.62 -15.85
C GLY A 112 18.64 6.17 -14.85
N PRO A 113 18.11 7.38 -15.11
CA PRO A 113 17.12 8.01 -14.24
C PRO A 113 15.81 7.23 -14.21
N LEU A 114 15.11 7.32 -13.07
CA LEU A 114 13.75 6.79 -12.93
C LEU A 114 12.77 7.78 -13.56
N SER A 115 12.55 7.66 -14.87
CA SER A 115 11.78 8.63 -15.65
C SER A 115 10.30 8.73 -15.28
N GLU A 116 9.78 7.73 -14.56
CA GLU A 116 8.42 7.75 -14.01
C GLU A 116 8.27 8.54 -12.70
N TYR A 117 9.38 8.95 -12.07
CA TYR A 117 9.34 9.79 -10.88
C TYR A 117 9.18 11.25 -11.31
N SER A 118 8.29 11.99 -10.65
CA SER A 118 8.07 13.44 -10.88
C SER A 118 9.36 14.25 -10.87
N GLN A 119 10.33 13.84 -10.06
CA GLN A 119 11.69 14.39 -9.99
C GLN A 119 12.38 14.49 -11.37
N PHE A 120 12.15 13.53 -12.28
CA PHE A 120 12.71 13.51 -13.62
C PHE A 120 12.20 14.68 -14.47
N GLY A 121 10.87 14.87 -14.53
CA GLY A 121 10.27 15.98 -15.27
C GLY A 121 10.56 17.35 -14.66
N GLN A 122 10.88 17.40 -13.36
CA GLN A 122 11.31 18.62 -12.68
C GLN A 122 12.79 18.96 -12.92
N GLY A 123 13.54 18.11 -13.62
CA GLY A 123 14.97 18.33 -13.89
C GLY A 123 15.86 18.23 -12.65
N ILE A 124 15.38 17.59 -11.57
CA ILE A 124 16.13 17.45 -10.32
C ILE A 124 17.04 16.21 -10.42
N PRO A 125 18.38 16.33 -10.24
CA PRO A 125 19.29 15.20 -10.38
C PRO A 125 19.03 14.07 -9.38
N PHE A 126 19.11 12.81 -9.85
CA PHE A 126 19.06 11.63 -9.00
C PHE A 126 20.39 11.40 -8.27
N THR A 127 20.33 10.86 -7.06
CA THR A 127 21.49 10.41 -6.29
C THR A 127 21.72 8.91 -6.47
N ASP A 128 22.68 8.33 -5.75
CA ASP A 128 23.02 6.91 -5.75
C ASP A 128 22.01 6.01 -5.00
N THR A 129 20.85 6.55 -4.60
CA THR A 129 19.83 5.85 -3.82
C THR A 129 18.43 6.22 -4.29
N THR A 130 17.45 5.34 -4.04
CA THR A 130 16.05 5.58 -4.43
C THR A 130 15.48 6.76 -3.65
N PRO A 131 15.00 7.82 -4.32
CA PRO A 131 14.49 9.00 -3.64
C PRO A 131 13.08 8.79 -3.09
N ARG A 132 12.66 9.72 -2.23
CA ARG A 132 11.25 9.96 -1.90
C ARG A 132 10.57 10.62 -3.10
N ALA A 133 9.29 10.32 -3.30
CA ALA A 133 8.58 10.69 -4.53
C ALA A 133 7.18 11.28 -4.28
N GLY A 134 6.91 11.73 -3.06
CA GLY A 134 5.58 12.22 -2.68
C GLY A 134 4.52 11.15 -2.91
N ASN A 135 3.57 11.45 -3.79
CA ASN A 135 2.44 10.59 -4.12
C ASN A 135 2.57 9.88 -5.47
N ASP A 136 3.77 9.87 -6.07
CA ASP A 136 4.03 9.07 -7.26
C ASP A 136 3.69 7.59 -6.99
N SER A 137 3.15 6.91 -7.98
CA SER A 137 2.74 5.50 -7.88
C SER A 137 3.91 4.52 -7.67
N GLY A 138 5.15 5.01 -7.82
CA GLY A 138 6.35 4.21 -7.76
C GLY A 138 6.49 3.32 -8.99
N GLY A 139 6.12 2.05 -8.87
CA GLY A 139 6.41 1.05 -9.92
C GLY A 139 5.29 0.73 -10.89
N GLY A 140 4.15 1.39 -10.77
CA GLY A 140 2.98 1.20 -11.63
C GLY A 140 2.89 2.23 -12.76
N GLN A 141 1.68 2.43 -13.26
CA GLN A 141 1.35 3.54 -14.16
C GLN A 141 1.44 4.88 -13.41
N PRO A 142 1.84 5.99 -14.05
CA PRO A 142 1.91 7.29 -13.37
C PRO A 142 0.59 7.65 -12.69
N GLY A 143 0.67 8.09 -11.45
CA GLY A 143 -0.49 8.44 -10.64
C GLY A 143 -0.13 9.45 -9.56
N TRP A 144 -1.12 10.21 -9.11
CA TRP A 144 -0.94 11.27 -8.11
C TRP A 144 -2.20 11.46 -7.27
N ILE A 145 -2.04 12.06 -6.08
CA ILE A 145 -3.16 12.51 -5.24
C ILE A 145 -3.60 13.89 -5.72
N LEU A 146 -4.90 14.04 -6.05
CA LEU A 146 -5.48 15.28 -6.57
C LEU A 146 -6.57 15.80 -5.64
N LYS A 147 -6.55 17.12 -5.40
CA LYS A 147 -7.58 17.83 -4.64
C LYS A 147 -8.95 17.71 -5.28
N CYS A 148 -9.97 17.55 -4.46
CA CYS A 148 -11.37 17.61 -4.88
C CYS A 148 -12.04 18.84 -4.26
N LYS A 149 -13.29 19.10 -4.66
CA LYS A 149 -14.12 20.18 -4.09
C LYS A 149 -14.16 20.06 -2.56
N GLY A 150 -13.85 21.16 -1.85
CA GLY A 150 -13.88 21.24 -0.39
C GLY A 150 -12.60 20.75 0.31
N TRP A 151 -11.50 20.52 -0.42
CA TRP A 151 -10.20 20.12 0.16
C TRP A 151 -9.64 21.14 1.17
N GLU A 152 -10.06 22.40 1.11
CA GLU A 152 -9.67 23.44 2.06
C GLU A 152 -10.19 23.15 3.48
N ASP A 153 -11.39 22.55 3.58
CA ASP A 153 -12.08 22.29 4.85
C ASP A 153 -12.10 20.79 5.23
N ASP A 154 -11.84 19.90 4.27
CA ASP A 154 -11.81 18.44 4.45
C ASP A 154 -10.46 17.86 4.02
N ALA A 155 -9.68 17.41 5.01
CA ALA A 155 -8.36 16.82 4.83
C ALA A 155 -8.36 15.52 3.98
N ASP A 156 -9.52 14.87 3.82
CA ASP A 156 -9.69 13.65 3.03
C ASP A 156 -10.46 13.91 1.72
N SER A 157 -10.73 15.17 1.32
CA SER A 157 -11.37 15.50 0.03
C SER A 157 -10.37 15.45 -1.14
N TYR A 158 -9.93 14.23 -1.44
CA TYR A 158 -8.94 13.93 -2.47
C TYR A 158 -9.27 12.62 -3.19
N VAL A 159 -8.69 12.44 -4.36
CA VAL A 159 -8.65 11.16 -5.08
C VAL A 159 -7.21 10.77 -5.41
N TYR A 160 -6.94 9.48 -5.48
CA TYR A 160 -5.78 8.97 -6.20
C TYR A 160 -6.18 8.73 -7.65
N PHE A 161 -5.44 9.31 -8.60
CA PHE A 161 -5.78 9.27 -10.03
C PHE A 161 -4.61 8.71 -10.84
N ILE A 162 -4.86 7.74 -11.72
CA ILE A 162 -3.84 7.09 -12.54
C ILE A 162 -4.05 7.41 -14.02
N THR A 163 -2.99 7.86 -14.69
CA THR A 163 -3.00 8.15 -16.13
C THR A 163 -2.44 6.97 -16.93
N GLN A 164 -3.26 5.96 -17.18
CA GLN A 164 -2.86 4.79 -17.97
C GLN A 164 -3.05 5.02 -19.48
N ALA A 165 -2.14 4.47 -20.29
CA ALA A 165 -2.18 4.64 -21.75
C ALA A 165 -3.51 4.22 -22.42
N PRO A 166 -4.15 3.09 -22.06
CA PRO A 166 -5.36 2.62 -22.75
C PRO A 166 -6.61 3.49 -22.59
N VAL A 167 -6.59 4.49 -21.71
CA VAL A 167 -7.74 5.39 -21.47
C VAL A 167 -7.34 6.86 -21.55
N TRP A 168 -6.20 7.15 -22.20
CA TRP A 168 -5.67 8.52 -22.32
C TRP A 168 -6.65 9.45 -23.03
N ASP A 169 -7.28 8.98 -24.10
CA ASP A 169 -8.35 9.68 -24.83
C ASP A 169 -9.51 10.05 -23.92
N LYS A 170 -9.97 9.11 -23.08
CA LYS A 170 -11.07 9.34 -22.15
C LYS A 170 -10.68 10.34 -21.06
N ILE A 171 -9.45 10.28 -20.56
CA ILE A 171 -8.94 11.28 -19.60
C ILE A 171 -8.96 12.66 -20.24
N CYS A 172 -8.44 12.80 -21.47
CA CYS A 172 -8.43 14.04 -22.22
C CYS A 172 -9.83 14.62 -22.39
N ASN A 173 -10.80 13.80 -22.84
CA ASN A 173 -12.20 14.23 -23.01
C ASN A 173 -12.81 14.73 -21.68
N VAL A 174 -12.56 14.01 -20.58
CA VAL A 174 -13.12 14.35 -19.25
C VAL A 174 -12.61 15.70 -18.75
N ILE A 175 -11.33 16.00 -18.97
CA ILE A 175 -10.71 17.25 -18.51
C ILE A 175 -10.79 18.37 -19.54
N GLY A 176 -11.44 18.15 -20.70
CA GLY A 176 -11.59 19.13 -21.77
C GLY A 176 -10.30 19.45 -22.51
N ARG A 177 -9.43 18.44 -22.69
CA ARG A 177 -8.14 18.51 -23.40
C ARG A 177 -8.08 17.55 -24.59
N ASP A 178 -9.12 17.53 -25.42
CA ASP A 178 -9.17 16.69 -26.63
C ASP A 178 -7.95 16.91 -27.55
N ASP A 179 -7.34 18.10 -27.50
CA ASP A 179 -6.10 18.44 -28.21
C ASP A 179 -4.93 17.51 -27.85
N TRP A 180 -4.85 17.02 -26.61
CA TRP A 180 -3.79 16.12 -26.13
C TRP A 180 -3.84 14.70 -26.68
N ILE A 181 -4.95 14.32 -27.32
CA ILE A 181 -5.13 12.96 -27.84
C ILE A 181 -4.19 12.71 -29.02
N SER A 182 -4.09 13.69 -29.93
CA SER A 182 -3.24 13.63 -31.12
C SER A 182 -1.93 14.41 -31.01
N ASP A 183 -1.77 15.23 -29.97
CA ASP A 183 -0.54 16.01 -29.77
C ASP A 183 0.67 15.07 -29.57
N PRO A 184 1.74 15.17 -30.38
CA PRO A 184 2.94 14.34 -30.22
C PRO A 184 3.61 14.49 -28.85
N GLU A 185 3.40 15.61 -28.16
CA GLU A 185 3.95 15.87 -26.82
C GLU A 185 3.17 15.16 -25.69
N TYR A 186 1.97 14.66 -25.96
CA TYR A 186 1.09 14.07 -24.94
C TYR A 186 0.51 12.70 -25.30
N SER A 187 0.41 12.36 -26.58
CA SER A 187 -0.29 11.18 -27.07
C SER A 187 0.33 9.85 -26.63
N THR A 188 1.65 9.82 -26.38
CA THR A 188 2.36 8.59 -25.99
C THR A 188 2.79 8.59 -24.52
N PRO A 189 2.87 7.41 -23.86
CA PRO A 189 3.36 7.33 -22.48
C PRO A 189 4.73 7.96 -22.29
N LYS A 190 5.65 7.75 -23.24
CA LYS A 190 7.01 8.29 -23.19
C LYS A 190 7.02 9.82 -23.25
N ALA A 191 6.17 10.41 -24.10
CA ALA A 191 6.10 11.87 -24.27
C ALA A 191 5.54 12.59 -23.03
N ARG A 192 4.81 11.88 -22.16
CA ARG A 192 4.21 12.44 -20.95
C ARG A 192 5.14 12.46 -19.73
N LEU A 193 6.23 11.68 -19.71
CA LEU A 193 7.03 11.43 -18.50
C LEU A 193 7.67 12.69 -17.92
N ASP A 194 8.17 13.58 -18.77
CA ASP A 194 8.73 14.87 -18.38
C ASP A 194 7.67 15.93 -18.06
N LYS A 195 6.38 15.63 -18.32
CA LYS A 195 5.25 16.56 -18.19
C LYS A 195 4.21 16.11 -17.17
N LEU A 196 4.50 15.06 -16.38
CA LEU A 196 3.53 14.49 -15.44
C LEU A 196 2.98 15.53 -14.46
N SER A 197 3.82 16.40 -13.91
CA SER A 197 3.39 17.50 -13.03
C SER A 197 2.33 18.38 -13.69
N HIS A 198 2.58 18.83 -14.93
CA HIS A 198 1.64 19.66 -15.68
C HIS A 198 0.33 18.93 -16.01
N ILE A 199 0.42 17.64 -16.34
CA ILE A 199 -0.75 16.79 -16.61
C ILE A 199 -1.61 16.68 -15.34
N PHE A 200 -1.01 16.33 -14.20
CA PHE A 200 -1.75 16.20 -12.94
C PHE A 200 -2.30 17.54 -12.43
N GLU A 201 -1.58 18.65 -12.58
CA GLU A 201 -2.12 19.99 -12.31
C GLU A 201 -3.36 20.31 -13.16
N THR A 202 -3.36 19.88 -14.42
CA THR A 202 -4.51 20.08 -15.32
C THR A 202 -5.69 19.20 -14.92
N ILE A 203 -5.45 17.94 -14.55
CA ILE A 203 -6.48 17.04 -14.04
C ILE A 203 -7.03 17.58 -12.70
N GLU A 204 -6.17 18.12 -11.84
CA GLU A 204 -6.57 18.66 -10.53
C GLU A 204 -7.56 19.83 -10.65
N LYS A 205 -7.36 20.73 -11.64
CA LYS A 205 -8.32 21.80 -11.94
C LYS A 205 -9.72 21.24 -12.20
N TRP A 206 -9.82 20.09 -12.86
CA TRP A 206 -11.10 19.43 -13.09
C TRP A 206 -11.62 18.71 -11.83
N THR A 207 -10.79 18.00 -11.08
CA THR A 207 -11.23 17.29 -9.86
C THR A 207 -11.69 18.25 -8.77
N MET A 208 -11.09 19.43 -8.65
CA MET A 208 -11.51 20.50 -7.72
C MET A 208 -12.93 21.02 -7.98
N THR A 209 -13.51 20.78 -9.16
CA THR A 209 -14.91 21.17 -9.46
C THR A 209 -15.95 20.19 -8.88
N LYS A 210 -15.52 19.04 -8.37
CA LYS A 210 -16.37 17.90 -8.00
C LYS A 210 -15.95 17.31 -6.65
N THR A 211 -16.87 16.71 -5.92
CA THR A 211 -16.53 15.91 -4.75
C THR A 211 -15.74 14.66 -5.17
N LYS A 212 -14.97 14.09 -4.23
CA LYS A 212 -14.19 12.85 -4.49
C LYS A 212 -15.04 11.69 -5.01
N PHE A 213 -16.31 11.59 -4.60
CA PHE A 213 -17.24 10.55 -5.06
C PHE A 213 -17.80 10.82 -6.47
N GLU A 214 -18.07 12.09 -6.80
CA GLU A 214 -18.49 12.47 -8.15
C GLU A 214 -17.37 12.22 -9.18
N VAL A 215 -16.12 12.54 -8.81
CA VAL A 215 -14.94 12.23 -9.65
C VAL A 215 -14.89 10.73 -9.96
N VAL A 216 -14.94 9.89 -8.93
CA VAL A 216 -14.89 8.42 -9.09
C VAL A 216 -16.06 7.91 -9.93
N SER A 217 -17.28 8.44 -9.71
CA SER A 217 -18.48 8.04 -10.44
C SER A 217 -18.42 8.37 -11.94
N ILE A 218 -17.70 9.43 -12.33
CA ILE A 218 -17.47 9.78 -13.73
C ILE A 218 -16.35 8.92 -14.34
N CYS A 219 -15.29 8.65 -13.58
CA CYS A 219 -14.12 7.91 -14.05
C CYS A 219 -14.38 6.39 -14.22
N ASP A 220 -15.14 5.79 -13.30
CA ASP A 220 -15.39 4.33 -13.27
C ASP A 220 -15.99 3.76 -14.57
N PRO A 221 -17.10 4.29 -15.14
CA PRO A 221 -17.66 3.75 -16.38
C PRO A 221 -16.74 3.94 -17.59
N LEU A 222 -15.76 4.85 -17.50
CA LEU A 222 -14.77 5.08 -18.54
C LEU A 222 -13.56 4.13 -18.42
N GLY A 223 -13.43 3.41 -17.30
CA GLY A 223 -12.27 2.57 -16.99
C GLY A 223 -11.03 3.37 -16.59
N ILE A 224 -11.21 4.62 -16.16
CA ILE A 224 -10.12 5.47 -15.64
C ILE A 224 -9.86 5.06 -14.18
N PRO A 225 -8.67 4.53 -13.82
CA PRO A 225 -8.42 4.09 -12.46
C PRO A 225 -8.31 5.31 -11.53
N CYS A 226 -9.34 5.47 -10.70
CA CYS A 226 -9.45 6.56 -9.73
C CYS A 226 -10.11 6.03 -8.46
N GLY A 227 -9.55 6.35 -7.29
CA GLY A 227 -10.08 5.94 -6.00
C GLY A 227 -10.19 7.12 -5.03
N PRO A 228 -11.27 7.23 -4.24
CA PRO A 228 -11.39 8.29 -3.25
C PRO A 228 -10.47 8.02 -2.06
N ILE A 229 -9.91 9.08 -1.47
CA ILE A 229 -9.27 8.97 -0.15
C ILE A 229 -10.40 8.89 0.88
N LEU A 230 -10.62 7.68 1.40
CA LEU A 230 -11.64 7.45 2.43
C LEU A 230 -11.06 7.74 3.81
N SER A 231 -11.72 8.62 4.54
CA SER A 231 -11.48 8.85 5.96
C SER A 231 -11.81 7.58 6.75
N MET A 232 -11.23 7.45 7.95
CA MET A 232 -11.59 6.35 8.86
C MET A 232 -13.06 6.41 9.29
N LYS A 233 -13.67 7.60 9.28
CA LYS A 233 -15.10 7.78 9.53
C LYS A 233 -15.93 7.16 8.41
N GLU A 234 -15.59 7.40 7.14
CA GLU A 234 -16.27 6.80 6.00
C GLU A 234 -16.10 5.27 6.00
N ILE A 235 -14.88 4.76 6.20
CA ILE A 235 -14.60 3.32 6.30
C ILE A 235 -15.43 2.65 7.41
N ALA A 236 -15.54 3.27 8.58
CA ALA A 236 -16.31 2.73 9.70
C ALA A 236 -17.82 2.56 9.39
N HIS A 237 -18.36 3.35 8.46
CA HIS A 237 -19.77 3.37 8.09
C HIS A 237 -20.04 2.76 6.70
N ASP A 238 -19.02 2.27 6.00
CA ASP A 238 -19.15 1.71 4.66
C ASP A 238 -19.97 0.39 4.66
N GLU A 239 -21.12 0.42 3.98
CA GLU A 239 -22.03 -0.73 3.91
C GLU A 239 -21.45 -1.90 3.10
N SER A 240 -20.60 -1.64 2.12
CA SER A 240 -19.95 -2.67 1.32
C SER A 240 -18.90 -3.43 2.12
N LEU A 241 -18.11 -2.73 2.94
CA LEU A 241 -17.16 -3.34 3.87
C LEU A 241 -17.86 -4.14 4.97
N ARG A 242 -19.03 -3.68 5.43
CA ARG A 242 -19.89 -4.44 6.36
C ARG A 242 -20.47 -5.70 5.72
N ARG A 243 -21.02 -5.59 4.51
CA ARG A 243 -21.60 -6.71 3.76
C ARG A 243 -20.58 -7.80 3.45
N THR A 244 -19.31 -7.44 3.25
CA THR A 244 -18.23 -8.41 3.04
C THR A 244 -17.64 -8.97 4.34
N GLY A 245 -18.08 -8.48 5.51
CA GLY A 245 -17.54 -8.85 6.82
C GLY A 245 -16.10 -8.39 7.03
N THR A 246 -15.70 -7.31 6.35
CA THR A 246 -14.39 -6.66 6.53
C THR A 246 -14.44 -5.63 7.66
N VAL A 247 -15.53 -4.87 7.77
CA VAL A 247 -15.84 -4.08 8.97
C VAL A 247 -16.93 -4.82 9.74
N VAL A 248 -16.65 -5.20 10.98
CA VAL A 248 -17.53 -6.06 11.80
C VAL A 248 -17.83 -5.37 13.12
N GLU A 249 -19.11 -5.35 13.51
CA GLU A 249 -19.52 -4.99 14.86
C GLU A 249 -19.44 -6.22 15.77
N VAL A 250 -18.78 -6.04 16.91
CA VAL A 250 -18.59 -7.06 17.95
C VAL A 250 -19.26 -6.58 19.23
N ASP A 251 -20.04 -7.47 19.84
CA ASP A 251 -20.68 -7.22 21.13
C ASP A 251 -19.79 -7.77 22.25
N HIS A 252 -19.04 -6.89 22.93
CA HIS A 252 -18.13 -7.27 24.00
C HIS A 252 -18.86 -7.33 25.34
N PRO A 253 -18.76 -8.44 26.12
CA PRO A 253 -19.55 -8.64 27.34
C PRO A 253 -19.40 -7.52 28.38
N GLU A 254 -18.22 -6.90 28.46
CA GLU A 254 -17.94 -5.84 29.45
C GLU A 254 -17.86 -4.42 28.86
N ARG A 255 -17.57 -4.28 27.56
CA ARG A 255 -17.19 -2.98 26.95
C ARG A 255 -18.26 -2.41 26.03
N GLY A 256 -19.35 -3.16 25.85
CA GLY A 256 -20.38 -2.84 24.86
C GLY A 256 -19.90 -3.10 23.42
N LYS A 257 -20.64 -2.54 22.47
CA LYS A 257 -20.41 -2.75 21.05
C LYS A 257 -19.24 -1.92 20.54
N TYR A 258 -18.40 -2.52 19.70
CA TYR A 258 -17.34 -1.82 18.98
C TYR A 258 -17.13 -2.40 17.58
N ILE A 259 -16.44 -1.65 16.71
CA ILE A 259 -16.10 -2.10 15.37
C ILE A 259 -14.65 -2.60 15.30
N THR A 260 -14.42 -3.64 14.51
CA THR A 260 -13.09 -4.18 14.22
C THR A 260 -12.97 -4.61 12.76
N VAL A 261 -11.74 -4.90 12.33
CA VAL A 261 -11.45 -5.47 11.01
C VAL A 261 -11.61 -6.99 11.07
N GLY A 262 -12.50 -7.52 10.23
CA GLY A 262 -12.70 -8.96 10.06
C GLY A 262 -11.63 -9.62 9.18
N CYS A 263 -11.83 -10.90 8.84
CA CYS A 263 -10.87 -11.61 7.98
C CYS A 263 -10.92 -11.05 6.54
N PRO A 264 -9.80 -10.55 5.97
CA PRO A 264 -9.79 -10.04 4.60
C PRO A 264 -9.92 -11.16 3.56
N ILE A 265 -9.54 -12.40 3.90
CA ILE A 265 -9.63 -13.57 3.01
C ILE A 265 -11.07 -14.11 3.01
N LYS A 266 -11.70 -14.16 1.83
CA LYS A 266 -13.07 -14.64 1.66
C LYS A 266 -13.03 -16.03 1.00
N LEU A 267 -13.40 -17.06 1.75
CA LEU A 267 -13.44 -18.46 1.29
C LEU A 267 -14.88 -18.86 0.97
N SER A 268 -15.12 -19.49 -0.20
CA SER A 268 -16.46 -19.85 -0.68
C SER A 268 -17.22 -20.81 0.25
N THR A 269 -16.51 -21.68 0.96
CA THR A 269 -17.09 -22.69 1.85
C THR A 269 -17.24 -22.22 3.30
N ARG A 270 -16.75 -21.02 3.66
CA ARG A 270 -16.80 -20.50 5.03
C ARG A 270 -17.94 -19.50 5.17
N LYS A 271 -18.82 -19.71 6.16
CA LYS A 271 -19.83 -18.71 6.53
C LYS A 271 -19.15 -17.40 6.94
N ARG A 272 -19.55 -16.30 6.31
CA ARG A 272 -19.10 -14.95 6.67
C ARG A 272 -19.69 -14.59 8.04
N MET A 273 -18.87 -14.05 8.95
CA MET A 273 -19.40 -13.51 10.21
C MET A 273 -20.11 -12.20 9.90
N SER A 274 -21.44 -12.18 9.97
CA SER A 274 -22.25 -10.95 9.84
C SER A 274 -22.54 -10.29 11.19
N LYS A 275 -22.47 -11.07 12.28
CA LYS A 275 -22.50 -10.67 13.69
C LYS A 275 -21.73 -11.73 14.48
N GLY A 276 -20.80 -11.34 15.35
CA GLY A 276 -20.00 -12.29 16.14
C GLY A 276 -19.98 -11.89 17.61
N ARG A 277 -20.34 -12.84 18.50
CA ARG A 277 -19.85 -12.83 19.88
C ARG A 277 -18.42 -13.38 19.84
N LEU A 278 -17.50 -12.71 20.51
CA LEU A 278 -16.20 -13.30 20.81
C LEU A 278 -16.43 -14.40 21.86
N TYR A 279 -16.25 -15.66 21.48
CA TYR A 279 -15.97 -16.76 22.39
C TYR A 279 -14.73 -17.50 21.88
#